data_AF-A0A3P2R9J2-F1
#
_entry.id   AF-A0A3P2R9J2-F1
#
_cell.length_a   1.000
_cell.length_b   1.000
_cell.length_c   1.000
_cell.angle_alpha   90.00
_cell.angle_beta   90.00
_cell.angle_gamma   90.00
#
_symmetry.space_group_name_H-M   'P 1'
#
loop_
_entity.id
_entity.type
_entity.pdbx_description
1 polymer ?
#
loop_
_entity_poly.entity_id
_entity_poly.type
_entity_poly.pdbx_seq_one_letter_code
_entity_poly.pdbx_strand_id
1 'polypeptide(L)' 'MEKSEEKLSLDVLHLLNMPMQTMVYWHYNVAVGWYVSISGRTYRVILDNAFAIDHIEEMQILSGEIR' A
#
# COMPACT_ATOMS: atom_id res chain seq x y z
N MET A 1 -18.32 2.83 -0.63
CA MET A 1 -17.03 2.21 -0.28
C MET A 1 -15.91 2.71 -1.19
N GLU A 2 -16.14 2.83 -2.51
CA GLU A 2 -15.14 3.30 -3.50
C GLU A 2 -14.44 4.63 -3.15
N LYS A 3 -15.16 5.64 -2.65
CA LYS A 3 -14.56 6.95 -2.30
C LYS A 3 -13.51 6.88 -1.18
N SER A 4 -13.55 5.85 -0.34
CA SER A 4 -12.59 5.68 0.76
C SER A 4 -11.27 5.11 0.24
N GLU A 5 -11.32 4.17 -0.71
CA GLU A 5 -10.13 3.56 -1.32
C GLU A 5 -9.43 4.54 -2.27
N GLU A 6 -10.19 5.36 -3.00
CA GLU A 6 -9.64 6.44 -3.82
C GLU A 6 -8.85 7.45 -2.95
N LYS A 7 -9.44 7.92 -1.85
CA LYS A 7 -8.77 8.81 -0.91
C LYS A 7 -7.51 8.17 -0.32
N LEU A 8 -7.61 6.93 0.18
CA LEU A 8 -6.45 6.22 0.75
C LEU A 8 -5.35 6.01 -0.29
N SER A 9 -5.70 5.75 -1.55
CA SER A 9 -4.72 5.63 -2.64
C SER A 9 -4.00 6.94 -2.90
N LEU A 10 -4.71 8.07 -2.90
CA LEU A 10 -4.10 9.40 -3.03
C LEU A 10 -3.18 9.73 -1.84
N ASP A 11 -3.61 9.39 -0.62
CA ASP A 11 -2.79 9.59 0.59
C ASP A 11 -1.51 8.74 0.54
N VAL A 12 -1.59 7.48 0.09
CA VAL A 12 -0.42 6.61 -0.16
C VAL A 12 0.55 7.26 -1.16
N LEU A 13 0.04 7.71 -2.31
CA LEU A 13 0.88 8.34 -3.33
C LEU A 13 1.53 9.62 -2.81
N HIS A 14 0.81 10.40 -2.00
CA HIS A 14 1.32 11.64 -1.41
C HIS A 14 2.47 11.36 -0.44
N LEU A 15 2.27 10.42 0.49
CA LEU A 15 3.27 10.04 1.49
C LEU A 15 4.53 9.43 0.86
N LEU A 16 4.38 8.70 -0.25
CA LEU A 16 5.50 8.15 -1.02
C LEU A 16 6.11 9.14 -2.02
N ASN A 17 5.62 10.39 -2.07
CA ASN A 17 6.03 11.41 -3.04
C ASN A 17 6.00 10.92 -4.50
N MET A 18 4.94 10.20 -4.86
CA MET A 18 4.70 9.66 -6.20
C MET A 18 3.69 10.50 -6.99
N PRO A 19 3.70 10.44 -8.34
CA PRO A 19 2.70 11.11 -9.15
C PRO A 19 1.28 10.67 -8.81
N MET A 20 0.33 11.60 -8.69
CA MET A 20 -1.08 11.29 -8.35
C MET A 20 -1.80 10.42 -9.39
N GLN A 21 -1.30 10.38 -10.62
CA GLN A 21 -1.81 9.55 -11.71
C GLN A 21 -1.28 8.11 -11.69
N THR A 22 -0.41 7.79 -10.72
CA THR A 22 0.15 6.45 -10.58
C THR A 22 -0.90 5.48 -10.06
N MET A 23 -1.00 4.32 -10.71
CA MET A 23 -1.95 3.29 -10.34
C MET A 23 -1.51 2.57 -9.05
N VAL A 24 -2.44 2.45 -8.09
CA VAL A 24 -2.23 1.79 -6.80
C VAL A 24 -3.05 0.51 -6.75
N TYR A 25 -2.38 -0.63 -6.52
CA TYR A 25 -3.04 -1.91 -6.38
C TYR A 25 -3.08 -2.33 -4.92
N TRP A 26 -4.26 -2.33 -4.31
CA TRP A 26 -4.45 -2.76 -2.91
C TRP A 26 -4.57 -4.27 -2.79
N HIS A 27 -3.97 -4.80 -1.73
CA HIS A 27 -3.98 -6.21 -1.40
C HIS A 27 -4.07 -6.40 0.12
N TYR A 28 -4.58 -7.56 0.54
CA TYR A 28 -4.58 -7.97 1.93
C TYR A 28 -4.00 -9.38 2.07
N ASN A 29 -3.08 -9.56 3.01
CA ASN A 29 -2.52 -10.85 3.39
C ASN A 29 -2.61 -11.03 4.90
N VAL A 30 -2.97 -12.22 5.39
CA VAL A 30 -3.17 -12.46 6.83
C VAL A 30 -1.90 -12.26 7.66
N ALA A 31 -0.72 -12.55 7.12
CA ALA A 31 0.55 -12.41 7.83
C ALA A 31 1.09 -10.97 7.84
N VAL A 32 0.72 -10.16 6.84
CA VAL A 32 1.30 -8.83 6.60
C VAL A 32 0.30 -7.70 6.88
N GLY A 33 -0.98 -7.94 6.66
CA GLY A 33 -2.05 -6.94 6.66
C GLY A 33 -2.25 -6.32 5.27
N TRP A 34 -2.67 -5.05 5.25
CA TRP A 34 -2.85 -4.28 4.02
C TRP A 34 -1.52 -3.87 3.43
N TYR A 35 -1.40 -4.02 2.11
CA TYR A 35 -0.25 -3.56 1.36
C TYR A 35 -0.66 -3.16 -0.05
N VAL A 36 0.19 -2.35 -0.68
CA VAL A 36 -0.01 -1.87 -2.04
C VAL A 36 1.15 -2.26 -2.94
N SER A 37 0.85 -2.55 -4.20
CA SER A 37 1.85 -2.72 -5.25
C SER A 37 1.82 -1.49 -6.16
N ILE A 38 2.96 -0.80 -6.30
CA ILE A 38 3.09 0.40 -7.13
C ILE A 38 4.40 0.32 -7.91
N SER A 39 4.31 0.34 -9.24
CA SER A 39 5.48 0.34 -10.15
C SER A 39 6.50 -0.78 -9.86
N GLY A 40 6.02 -1.98 -9.55
CA GLY A 40 6.86 -3.15 -9.25
C GLY A 40 7.48 -3.17 -7.85
N ARG A 41 7.13 -2.20 -7.00
CA ARG A 41 7.50 -2.17 -5.57
C ARG A 41 6.28 -2.46 -4.71
N THR A 42 6.52 -3.04 -3.54
CA THR A 42 5.46 -3.37 -2.59
C THR A 42 5.66 -2.58 -1.31
N TYR A 43 4.60 -1.97 -0.83
CA TYR A 43 4.60 -1.17 0.39
C TYR A 43 3.53 -1.67 1.34
N ARG A 44 3.90 -1.97 2.58
CA ARG A 44 2.95 -2.24 3.64
C ARG A 44 2.31 -0.94 4.09
N VAL A 45 0.99 -0.92 4.23
CA VAL A 45 0.25 0.25 4.70
C VAL A 45 -0.32 -0.06 6.08
N ILE A 46 0.17 0.66 7.09
CA ILE A 46 -0.26 0.52 8.48
C ILE A 46 -1.31 1.60 8.73
N LEU A 47 -2.49 1.15 9.15
CA LEU A 47 -3.62 2.03 9.46
C LEU A 47 -3.77 2.18 10.97
N ASP A 48 -4.15 3.36 11.43
CA ASP A 48 -4.52 3.60 12.81
C ASP A 48 -5.95 3.10 13.14
N ASN A 49 -6.38 3.28 14.39
CA ASN A 49 -7.72 2.88 14.84
C ASN A 49 -8.87 3.66 14.19
N ALA A 50 -8.57 4.79 13.53
CA ALA A 50 -9.51 5.60 12.77
C ALA A 50 -9.49 5.28 11.26
N PHE A 51 -8.75 4.23 10.85
CA PHE A 51 -8.52 3.86 9.45
C PHE A 51 -7.80 4.94 8.62
N ALA A 52 -7.04 5.83 9.26
CA ALA A 52 -6.10 6.72 8.60
C ALA A 52 -4.73 6.03 8.44
N ILE A 53 -3.93 6.46 7.47
CA ILE A 53 -2.58 5.93 7.28
C ILE A 53 -1.68 6.48 8.39
N ASP A 54 -1.19 5.57 9.23
CA ASP A 54 -0.22 5.86 10.27
C ASP A 54 1.21 5.82 9.69
N HIS A 55 1.53 4.75 8.95
CA HIS A 55 2.86 4.52 8.42
C HIS A 55 2.87 3.70 7.12
N ILE A 56 3.90 3.90 6.28
CA ILE A 56 4.13 3.13 5.06
C ILE A 56 5.58 2.63 5.04
N GLU A 57 5.76 1.33 4.82
CA GLU A 57 7.06 0.66 4.81
C GLU A 57 7.28 -0.05 3.47
N GLU A 58 8.40 0.20 2.79
CA GLU A 58 8.78 -0.57 1.60
C GLU A 58 9.17 -2.00 2.00
N MET A 59 8.46 -2.98 1.44
CA MET A 59 8.71 -4.38 1.69
C MET A 59 9.75 -4.91 0.71
N GLN A 60 10.82 -5.48 1.24
CA GLN A 60 11.69 -6.36 0.48
C GLN A 60 10.96 -7.70 0.30
N ILE A 61 10.28 -7.89 -0.83
CA ILE A 61 9.85 -9.24 -1.21
C ILE A 61 11.13 -9.98 -1.57
N LEU A 62 11.71 -10.67 -0.59
CA LEU A 62 12.63 -11.76 -0.87
C LEU A 62 11.80 -12.75 -1.67
N SER A 63 12.05 -12.82 -2.98
CA SER A 63 11.48 -13.85 -3.84
C SER A 63 11.97 -15.19 -3.29
N GLY A 64 11.24 -15.75 -2.34
CA GLY A 64 11.35 -17.16 -2.03
C GLY A 64 10.99 -17.86 -3.33
N GLU A 65 11.99 -18.48 -3.96
CA GLU A 65 11.78 -19.42 -5.05
C GLU A 65 10.62 -20.34 -4.65
N ILE A 66 9.48 -20.18 -5.32
CA ILE A 66 8.47 -21.23 -5.35
C ILE A 66 9.11 -22.33 -6.17
N ARG A 67 9.76 -23.28 -5.49
CA ARG A 67 10.14 -24.58 -6.06
C ARG A 67 8.99 -25.55 -5.91
#